data_AF-A0A8D8HDT8-F1
#
_entry.id   AF-A0A8D8HDT8-F1
#
_cell.length_a   1.000
_cell.length_b   1.000
_cell.length_c   1.000
_cell.angle_alpha   90.00
_cell.angle_beta   90.00
_cell.angle_gamma   90.00
#
_symmetry.space_group_name_H-M   'P 1'
#
loop_
_entity.id
_entity.type
_entity.pdbx_description
1 polymer ?
#
loop_
_entity_poly.entity_id
_entity_poly.type
_entity_poly.pdbx_seq_one_letter_code
_entity_poly.pdbx_strand_id
1 'polypeptide(L)'
;MESLLFCRVSDVRFVCDKMLEGLAKMLRRFGIDAVTIPAGEQADRCVFIAHNEKRYVLTRGNNYQKFADNLPSGHCYKVGNDQVDDQLLEVLAYFKIVIRQENIFSRCQLCNCGRFLQATPDQVYYMKHRTQMPPALRDEHRKGTERDGRLQLDRSWVLERLEERHLSGG
;
A
#
# COMPACT_ATOMS: atom_id res chain seq x y z
N MET A 1 -2.82 19.61 -26.45
CA MET A 1 -2.26 18.36 -25.92
C MET A 1 -2.45 18.43 -24.41
N GLU A 2 -3.57 17.91 -23.91
CA GLU A 2 -3.88 17.96 -22.48
C GLU A 2 -2.76 17.26 -21.71
N SER A 3 -2.07 18.02 -20.86
CA SER A 3 -1.22 17.44 -19.83
C SER A 3 -2.12 16.59 -18.93
N LEU A 4 -2.19 15.28 -19.20
CA LEU A 4 -2.75 14.32 -18.27
C LEU A 4 -1.93 14.44 -16.98
N LEU A 5 -2.46 15.18 -16.01
CA LEU A 5 -1.83 15.29 -14.69
C LEU A 5 -1.89 13.89 -14.06
N PHE A 6 -0.76 13.20 -14.08
CA PHE A 6 -0.54 12.00 -13.30
C PHE A 6 -0.38 12.38 -11.83
N CYS A 7 -0.98 11.58 -10.96
CA CYS A 7 -0.89 11.74 -9.51
C CYS A 7 0.33 10.98 -8.97
N ARG A 8 1.19 11.62 -8.18
CA ARG A 8 2.30 10.91 -7.51
C ARG A 8 1.77 10.21 -6.27
N VAL A 9 2.42 9.12 -5.86
CA VAL A 9 2.09 8.42 -4.60
C VAL A 9 2.03 9.36 -3.38
N SER A 10 2.86 10.40 -3.34
CA SER A 10 2.89 11.40 -2.26
C SER A 10 1.68 12.34 -2.21
N ASP A 11 0.95 12.46 -3.32
CA ASP A 11 -0.07 13.51 -3.52
C ASP A 11 -1.46 13.03 -3.08
N VAL A 12 -1.58 11.76 -2.72
CA VAL A 12 -2.84 11.06 -2.50
C VAL A 12 -2.76 10.24 -1.22
N ARG A 13 -3.85 10.31 -0.45
CA ARG A 13 -4.01 9.57 0.80
C ARG A 13 -5.44 9.06 0.90
N PHE A 14 -5.59 7.84 1.38
CA PHE A 14 -6.87 7.15 1.47
C PHE A 14 -7.26 6.83 2.90
N VAL A 15 -8.56 6.81 3.16
CA VAL A 15 -9.16 6.03 4.24
C VAL A 15 -10.05 4.97 3.60
N CYS A 16 -9.77 3.71 3.92
CA CYS A 16 -10.53 2.57 3.47
C CYS A 16 -11.52 2.18 4.56
N ASP A 17 -12.76 1.88 4.16
CA ASP A 17 -13.70 1.26 5.08
C ASP A 17 -13.25 -0.16 5.51
N LYS A 18 -14.01 -0.78 6.42
CA LYS A 18 -13.69 -2.11 6.95
C LYS A 18 -13.64 -3.21 5.87
N MET A 19 -14.43 -3.10 4.79
CA MET A 19 -14.46 -4.10 3.73
C MET A 19 -13.21 -4.06 2.86
N LEU A 20 -12.52 -2.93 2.86
CA LEU A 20 -11.33 -2.68 2.04
C LEU A 20 -10.02 -2.72 2.86
N GLU A 21 -9.98 -3.47 3.97
CA GLU A 21 -8.75 -3.66 4.76
C GLU A 21 -7.64 -4.33 3.92
N GLY A 22 -8.00 -5.32 3.09
CA GLY A 22 -7.07 -5.97 2.17
C GLY A 22 -6.48 -4.99 1.16
N LEU A 23 -7.33 -4.13 0.58
CA LEU A 23 -6.91 -3.07 -0.33
C LEU A 23 -6.00 -2.05 0.37
N ALA A 24 -6.31 -1.64 1.60
CA ALA A 24 -5.45 -0.71 2.35
C ALA A 24 -4.04 -1.27 2.55
N LYS A 25 -3.91 -2.56 2.90
CA LYS A 25 -2.61 -3.25 3.00
C LYS A 25 -1.89 -3.26 1.65
N MET A 26 -2.63 -3.47 0.56
CA MET A 26 -2.06 -3.48 -0.78
C MET A 26 -1.60 -2.07 -1.23
N LEU A 27 -2.39 -1.03 -1.01
CA LEU A 27 -2.01 0.37 -1.28
C LEU A 27 -0.71 0.74 -0.52
N ARG A 28 -0.60 0.35 0.76
CA ARG A 28 0.61 0.55 1.56
C ARG A 28 1.82 -0.18 0.98
N ARG A 29 1.63 -1.38 0.41
CA ARG A 29 2.72 -2.12 -0.28
C ARG A 29 3.31 -1.30 -1.41
N PHE A 30 2.51 -0.50 -2.09
CA PHE A 30 2.93 0.41 -3.15
C PHE A 30 3.22 1.84 -2.66
N GLY A 31 3.41 2.02 -1.35
CA GLY A 31 3.87 3.27 -0.74
C GLY A 31 2.76 4.29 -0.45
N ILE A 32 1.53 4.01 -0.88
CA ILE A 32 0.39 4.92 -0.73
C ILE A 32 -0.06 4.95 0.73
N ASP A 33 -0.29 6.15 1.25
CA ASP A 33 -0.81 6.35 2.60
C ASP A 33 -2.29 5.96 2.67
N ALA A 34 -2.58 4.80 3.24
CA ALA A 34 -3.95 4.29 3.35
C ALA A 34 -4.23 3.87 4.79
N VAL A 35 -5.19 4.50 5.45
CA VAL A 35 -5.64 4.10 6.79
C VAL A 35 -6.92 3.30 6.70
N THR A 36 -7.20 2.49 7.71
CA THR A 36 -8.45 1.74 7.87
C THR A 36 -9.11 2.20 9.15
N ILE A 37 -10.44 2.11 9.23
CA ILE A 37 -11.12 2.37 10.50
C ILE A 37 -10.71 1.34 11.56
N PRO A 38 -10.46 1.75 12.82
CA PRO A 38 -10.16 0.81 13.89
C PRO A 38 -11.31 -0.17 14.14
N ALA A 39 -10.96 -1.36 14.62
CA ALA A 39 -11.96 -2.38 14.93
C ALA A 39 -12.95 -1.88 15.99
N GLY A 40 -14.25 -2.05 15.74
CA GLY A 40 -15.32 -1.61 16.64
C GLY A 40 -15.79 -0.17 16.42
N GLU A 41 -15.12 0.61 15.58
CA GLU A 41 -15.59 1.95 15.22
C GLU A 41 -16.65 1.91 14.10
N GLN A 42 -17.54 2.91 14.12
CA GLN A 42 -18.60 3.04 13.14
C GLN A 42 -18.09 3.61 11.81
N ALA A 43 -18.82 3.34 10.73
CA ALA A 43 -18.52 3.83 9.39
C ALA A 43 -18.32 5.36 9.32
N ASP A 44 -18.99 6.13 10.18
CA ASP A 44 -18.88 7.60 10.23
C ASP A 44 -17.48 8.09 10.59
N ARG A 45 -16.66 7.22 11.19
CA ARG A 45 -15.25 7.51 11.41
C ARG A 45 -14.48 7.74 10.10
N CYS A 46 -14.88 7.08 9.01
CA CYS A 46 -14.28 7.31 7.69
C CYS A 46 -14.40 8.79 7.29
N VAL A 47 -15.59 9.36 7.43
CA VAL A 47 -15.86 10.77 7.08
C VAL A 47 -15.03 11.71 7.94
N PHE A 48 -15.00 11.47 9.26
CA PHE A 48 -14.20 12.27 10.18
C PHE A 48 -12.70 12.27 9.83
N ILE A 49 -12.14 11.09 9.59
CA ILE A 49 -10.73 10.93 9.19
C ILE A 49 -10.49 11.60 7.83
N ALA A 50 -11.36 11.38 6.86
CA ALA A 50 -11.27 11.96 5.53
C ALA A 50 -11.22 13.49 5.56
N HIS A 51 -12.11 14.11 6.34
CA HIS A 51 -12.15 15.56 6.49
C HIS A 51 -10.89 16.10 7.19
N ASN A 52 -10.56 15.57 8.37
CA ASN A 52 -9.47 16.12 9.19
C ASN A 52 -8.09 15.86 8.59
N GLU A 53 -7.90 14.70 7.98
CA GLU A 53 -6.63 14.33 7.39
C GLU A 53 -6.58 14.62 5.89
N LYS A 54 -7.61 15.20 5.28
CA LYS A 54 -7.68 15.47 3.82
C LYS A 54 -7.38 14.21 3.01
N ARG A 55 -8.15 13.14 3.25
CA ARG A 55 -8.04 11.85 2.57
C ARG A 55 -9.26 11.61 1.69
N TYR A 56 -9.07 10.87 0.61
CA TYR A 56 -10.16 10.29 -0.16
C TYR A 56 -10.69 9.05 0.56
N VAL A 57 -12.01 8.85 0.54
CA VAL A 57 -12.64 7.63 1.05
C VAL A 57 -12.70 6.60 -0.07
N LEU A 58 -12.22 5.40 0.23
CA LEU A 58 -12.50 4.20 -0.56
C LEU A 58 -13.50 3.34 0.22
N THR A 59 -14.57 2.92 -0.45
CA THR A 59 -15.60 2.07 0.16
C THR A 59 -16.16 1.06 -0.84
N ARG A 60 -16.72 -0.04 -0.33
CA ARG A 60 -17.57 -0.92 -1.11
C ARG A 60 -18.97 -1.00 -0.50
N GLY A 61 -19.96 -1.23 -1.36
CA GLY A 61 -21.31 -1.60 -0.95
C GLY A 61 -22.16 -0.39 -0.59
N ASN A 62 -22.97 -0.55 0.47
CA ASN A 62 -24.06 0.37 0.78
C ASN A 62 -23.60 1.64 1.52
N ASN A 63 -22.36 1.67 2.02
CA ASN A 63 -21.82 2.85 2.71
C ASN A 63 -21.48 4.01 1.76
N TYR A 64 -21.40 3.76 0.44
CA TYR A 64 -21.02 4.78 -0.52
C TYR A 64 -21.90 6.03 -0.44
N GLN A 65 -23.23 5.87 -0.50
CA GLN A 65 -24.14 7.02 -0.48
C GLN A 65 -23.98 7.82 0.82
N LYS A 66 -23.92 7.11 1.96
CA LYS A 66 -23.70 7.72 3.27
C LYS A 66 -22.43 8.58 3.30
N PHE A 67 -21.33 8.08 2.75
CA PHE A 67 -20.07 8.84 2.70
C PHE A 67 -20.11 9.97 1.70
N ALA A 68 -20.64 9.74 0.50
CA ALA A 68 -20.73 10.74 -0.56
C ALA A 68 -21.58 11.95 -0.14
N ASP A 69 -22.65 11.73 0.63
CA ASP A 69 -23.52 12.81 1.14
C ASP A 69 -22.83 13.70 2.20
N ASN A 70 -21.79 13.19 2.87
CA ASN A 70 -21.09 13.88 3.95
C ASN A 70 -19.69 14.38 3.55
N LEU A 71 -19.29 14.19 2.30
CA LEU A 71 -17.98 14.54 1.79
C LEU A 71 -18.09 15.46 0.58
N PRO A 72 -17.06 16.28 0.29
CA PRO A 72 -17.06 17.06 -0.94
C PRO A 72 -17.14 16.14 -2.16
N SER A 73 -17.77 16.63 -3.23
CA SER A 73 -17.89 15.88 -4.48
C SER A 73 -16.52 15.35 -4.94
N GLY A 74 -16.49 14.08 -5.36
CA GLY A 74 -15.27 13.39 -5.78
C GLY A 74 -14.33 12.92 -4.65
N HIS A 75 -14.67 13.14 -3.37
CA HIS A 75 -13.83 12.68 -2.24
C HIS A 75 -14.18 11.28 -1.74
N CYS A 76 -15.19 10.64 -2.32
CA CYS A 76 -15.57 9.25 -2.04
C CYS A 76 -15.58 8.47 -3.35
N TYR A 77 -14.95 7.30 -3.37
CA TYR A 77 -14.93 6.39 -4.51
C TYR A 77 -15.47 5.02 -4.12
N LYS A 78 -16.38 4.50 -4.93
CA LYS A 78 -16.98 3.17 -4.76
C LYS A 78 -16.18 2.14 -5.55
N VAL A 79 -15.45 1.29 -4.84
CA VAL A 79 -14.64 0.23 -5.46
C VAL A 79 -15.53 -0.92 -5.93
N GLY A 80 -15.44 -1.23 -7.23
CA GLY A 80 -16.27 -2.21 -7.92
C GLY A 80 -15.73 -3.64 -7.92
N ASN A 81 -14.41 -3.83 -8.08
CA ASN A 81 -13.83 -5.17 -8.29
C ASN A 81 -13.76 -6.03 -7.04
N ASP A 82 -13.98 -7.34 -7.12
CA ASP A 82 -13.96 -8.18 -5.91
C ASP A 82 -12.59 -8.59 -5.40
N GLN A 83 -11.62 -8.85 -6.28
CA GLN A 83 -10.28 -9.27 -5.90
C GLN A 83 -9.40 -8.08 -5.53
N VAL A 84 -8.58 -8.22 -4.48
CA VAL A 84 -7.75 -7.11 -3.94
C VAL A 84 -6.79 -6.52 -4.98
N ASP A 85 -6.26 -7.34 -5.88
CA ASP A 85 -5.37 -6.88 -6.95
C ASP A 85 -6.12 -6.04 -7.99
N ASP A 86 -7.31 -6.47 -8.39
CA ASP A 86 -8.15 -5.73 -9.33
C ASP A 86 -8.67 -4.43 -8.71
N GLN A 87 -8.99 -4.45 -7.41
CA GLN A 87 -9.32 -3.25 -6.63
C GLN A 87 -8.16 -2.24 -6.63
N LEU A 88 -6.93 -2.72 -6.47
CA LEU A 88 -5.75 -1.86 -6.51
C LEU A 88 -5.63 -1.23 -7.91
N LEU A 89 -5.66 -2.03 -8.97
CA LEU A 89 -5.52 -1.55 -10.34
C LEU A 89 -6.62 -0.55 -10.71
N GLU A 90 -7.87 -0.82 -10.30
CA GLU A 90 -9.00 0.09 -10.43
C GLU A 90 -8.71 1.45 -9.78
N VAL A 91 -8.26 1.46 -8.52
CA VAL A 91 -7.95 2.69 -7.78
C VAL A 91 -6.77 3.43 -8.40
N LEU A 92 -5.71 2.72 -8.80
CA LEU A 92 -4.55 3.34 -9.47
C LEU A 92 -4.96 4.00 -10.79
N ALA A 93 -5.80 3.33 -11.59
CA ALA A 93 -6.30 3.86 -12.85
C ALA A 93 -7.23 5.07 -12.64
N TYR A 94 -8.19 4.97 -11.73
CA TYR A 94 -9.16 6.04 -11.46
C TYR A 94 -8.49 7.33 -10.99
N PHE A 95 -7.55 7.23 -10.03
CA PHE A 95 -6.80 8.37 -9.52
C PHE A 95 -5.56 8.72 -10.35
N LYS A 96 -5.31 8.00 -11.46
CA LYS A 96 -4.15 8.19 -12.35
C LYS A 96 -2.82 8.17 -11.58
N ILE A 97 -2.69 7.27 -10.62
CA ILE A 97 -1.54 7.15 -9.73
C ILE A 97 -0.42 6.43 -10.46
N VAL A 98 0.76 7.06 -10.51
CA VAL A 98 1.95 6.45 -11.08
C VAL A 98 2.80 5.85 -9.96
N ILE A 99 2.98 4.54 -10.01
CA ILE A 99 3.87 3.79 -9.12
C ILE A 99 5.26 3.71 -9.74
N ARG A 100 6.27 4.01 -8.94
CA ARG A 100 7.69 3.78 -9.26
C ARG A 100 8.28 2.77 -8.28
N GLN A 101 9.40 2.17 -8.67
CA GLN A 101 10.08 1.14 -7.90
C GLN A 101 10.43 1.60 -6.47
N GLU A 102 10.80 2.88 -6.30
CA GLU A 102 11.09 3.49 -5.00
C GLU A 102 9.86 3.59 -4.08
N ASN A 103 8.64 3.51 -4.60
CA ASN A 103 7.41 3.52 -3.80
C ASN A 103 7.11 2.14 -3.20
N ILE A 104 7.51 1.07 -3.87
CA ILE A 104 7.23 -0.29 -3.45
C ILE A 104 7.93 -0.55 -2.12
N PHE A 105 7.21 -1.00 -1.09
CA PHE A 105 7.68 -1.17 0.29
C PHE A 105 8.26 0.10 0.94
N SER A 106 7.95 1.30 0.45
CA SER A 106 8.29 2.56 1.12
C SER A 106 7.38 2.86 2.32
N ARG A 107 6.37 2.02 2.55
CA ARG A 107 5.42 2.11 3.65
C ARG A 107 5.07 0.74 4.21
N CYS A 108 4.90 0.67 5.53
CA CYS A 108 4.59 -0.58 6.22
C CYS A 108 3.14 -0.99 5.96
N GLN A 109 2.92 -2.21 5.48
CA GLN A 109 1.59 -2.77 5.21
C GLN A 109 0.73 -2.88 6.47
N LEU A 110 1.35 -3.04 7.65
CA LEU A 110 0.64 -3.22 8.92
C LEU A 110 0.27 -1.88 9.58
N CYS A 111 1.26 -1.03 9.83
CA CYS A 111 1.07 0.20 10.61
C CYS A 111 1.02 1.49 9.77
N ASN A 112 1.09 1.39 8.44
CA ASN A 112 1.08 2.55 7.54
C ASN A 112 2.27 3.52 7.72
N CYS A 113 3.29 3.20 8.53
CA CYS A 113 4.46 4.06 8.72
C CYS A 113 5.40 4.03 7.51
N GLY A 114 5.92 5.19 7.09
CA GLY A 114 6.92 5.33 6.02
C GLY A 114 8.37 5.48 6.50
N ARG A 115 8.64 5.20 7.78
CA ARG A 115 9.99 5.30 8.37
C ARG A 115 10.46 3.92 8.80
N PHE A 116 11.59 3.51 8.26
CA PHE A 116 12.21 2.21 8.52
C PHE A 116 13.60 2.40 9.11
N LEU A 117 13.97 1.50 10.02
CA LEU A 117 15.34 1.37 10.49
C LEU A 117 16.08 0.44 9.54
N GLN A 118 17.28 0.84 9.12
CA GLN A 118 18.19 -0.07 8.43
C GLN A 118 18.77 -1.05 9.44
N ALA A 119 18.72 -2.33 9.10
CA ALA A 119 19.24 -3.41 9.92
C ALA A 119 19.92 -4.45 9.03
N THR A 120 21.00 -5.03 9.54
CA THR A 120 21.67 -6.18 8.94
C THR A 120 20.82 -7.45 9.12
N PRO A 121 21.00 -8.50 8.30
CA PRO A 121 20.33 -9.78 8.49
C PRO A 121 20.47 -10.33 9.93
N ASP A 122 21.66 -10.22 10.53
CA ASP A 122 21.91 -10.60 11.93
C ASP A 122 21.05 -9.82 12.93
N GLN A 123 20.93 -8.51 12.75
CA GLN A 123 20.10 -7.67 13.61
C GLN A 123 18.63 -8.04 13.47
N VAL A 124 18.13 -8.26 12.24
CA VAL A 124 16.75 -8.69 12.01
C VAL A 124 16.49 -10.06 12.62
N TYR A 125 17.41 -11.00 12.46
CA TYR A 125 17.34 -12.33 13.06
C TYR A 125 17.25 -12.23 14.58
N TYR A 126 18.14 -11.44 15.20
CA TYR A 126 18.13 -11.22 16.65
C TYR A 126 16.83 -10.57 17.14
N MET A 127 16.31 -9.56 16.43
CA MET A 127 15.04 -8.91 16.79
C MET A 127 13.87 -9.91 16.77
N LYS A 128 13.86 -10.83 15.79
CA LYS A 128 12.81 -11.83 15.61
C LYS A 128 12.92 -13.01 16.58
N HIS A 129 14.13 -13.53 16.77
CA HIS A 129 14.38 -14.79 17.48
C HIS A 129 14.99 -14.62 18.86
N ARG A 130 15.40 -13.41 19.24
CA ARG A 130 16.08 -13.09 20.50
C ARG A 130 17.35 -13.93 20.74
N THR A 131 18.02 -14.33 19.66
CA THR A 131 19.26 -15.13 19.69
C THR A 131 20.16 -14.75 18.52
N GLN A 132 21.44 -15.12 18.60
CA GLN A 132 22.39 -14.86 17.52
C GLN A 132 22.07 -15.72 16.30
N MET A 133 22.26 -15.15 15.11
CA MET A 133 22.08 -15.89 13.87
C MET A 133 23.12 -17.02 13.76
N PRO A 134 22.69 -18.27 13.55
CA PRO A 134 23.61 -19.39 13.35
C PRO A 134 24.60 -19.12 12.20
N PRO A 135 25.88 -19.53 12.31
CA PRO A 135 26.88 -19.32 11.26
C PRO A 135 26.45 -19.82 9.87
N ALA A 136 25.77 -20.97 9.81
CA ALA A 136 25.29 -21.53 8.55
C ALA A 136 24.39 -20.57 7.74
N LEU A 137 23.53 -19.79 8.41
CA LEU A 137 22.65 -18.81 7.76
C LEU A 137 23.39 -17.51 7.38
N ARG A 138 24.51 -17.19 8.05
CA ARG A 138 25.36 -16.03 7.73
C ARG A 138 26.06 -16.23 6.40
N ASP A 139 26.56 -17.43 6.16
CA ASP A 139 27.32 -17.77 4.94
C ASP A 139 26.44 -17.78 3.68
N GLU A 140 25.15 -18.11 3.80
CA GLU A 140 24.18 -18.01 2.71
C GLU A 140 23.95 -16.55 2.27
N HIS A 141 23.84 -15.62 3.23
CA HIS A 141 23.62 -14.20 2.93
C HIS A 141 24.86 -13.52 2.34
N ARG A 142 26.06 -13.93 2.78
CA ARG A 142 27.34 -13.36 2.31
C ARG A 142 27.60 -13.65 0.83
N LYS A 143 27.15 -14.79 0.30
CA LYS A 143 27.32 -15.11 -1.13
C LYS A 143 26.55 -14.19 -2.08
N GLY A 144 25.55 -13.47 -1.59
CA GLY A 144 24.71 -12.56 -2.39
C GLY A 144 25.20 -11.11 -2.50
N THR A 145 26.15 -10.69 -1.66
CA THR A 145 26.51 -9.25 -1.51
C THR A 145 27.79 -8.82 -2.23
N GLU A 146 28.46 -9.70 -2.98
CA GLU A 146 29.72 -9.39 -3.68
C GLU A 146 29.56 -8.65 -5.02
N ARG A 147 28.33 -8.37 -5.49
CA ARG A 147 28.11 -7.54 -6.69
C ARG A 147 27.65 -6.15 -6.30
N ASP A 148 28.60 -5.21 -6.33
CA ASP A 148 28.43 -3.76 -6.17
C ASP A 148 27.80 -3.33 -4.83
N GLY A 149 28.52 -2.56 -4.01
CA GLY A 149 28.14 -2.20 -2.63
C GLY A 149 26.87 -1.35 -2.47
N ARG A 150 26.04 -1.25 -3.52
CA ARG A 150 24.66 -0.77 -3.48
C ARG A 150 23.75 -1.99 -3.60
N LEU A 151 22.98 -2.30 -2.55
CA LEU A 151 21.79 -3.14 -2.72
C LEU A 151 20.85 -2.41 -3.70
N GLN A 152 20.96 -2.69 -4.99
CA GLN A 152 19.89 -2.44 -5.95
C GLN A 152 18.80 -3.45 -5.62
N LEU A 153 17.91 -3.06 -4.71
CA LEU A 153 16.65 -3.78 -4.51
C LEU A 153 15.80 -3.53 -5.74
N ASP A 154 16.05 -4.30 -6.81
CA ASP A 154 15.13 -4.35 -7.92
C ASP A 154 13.78 -4.88 -7.42
N ARG A 155 12.75 -4.05 -7.57
CA ARG A 155 11.38 -4.33 -7.14
C ARG A 155 10.42 -4.39 -8.33
N SER A 156 10.92 -4.34 -9.58
CA SER A 156 10.10 -4.44 -10.80
C SER A 156 9.25 -5.70 -10.79
N TRP A 157 9.81 -6.81 -10.29
CA TRP A 157 9.12 -8.10 -10.15
C TRP A 157 7.78 -8.01 -9.41
N VAL A 158 7.60 -7.03 -8.51
CA VAL A 158 6.33 -6.85 -7.79
C VAL A 158 5.25 -6.31 -8.73
N LEU A 159 5.62 -5.41 -9.65
CA LEU A 159 4.73 -4.88 -10.68
C LEU A 159 4.44 -5.95 -11.74
N GLU A 160 5.47 -6.63 -12.24
CA GLU A 160 5.33 -7.72 -13.21
C GLU A 160 4.37 -8.81 -12.68
N ARG A 161 4.55 -9.24 -11.43
CA ARG A 161 3.69 -10.25 -10.82
C ARG A 161 2.25 -9.77 -10.56
N LEU A 162 2.05 -8.47 -10.33
CA LEU A 162 0.70 -7.89 -10.23
C LEU A 162 0.00 -7.94 -11.59
N GLU A 163 0.70 -7.59 -12.67
CA GLU A 163 0.21 -7.63 -14.03
C GLU A 163 -0.10 -9.07 -14.48
N GLU A 164 0.80 -10.03 -14.21
CA GLU A 164 0.58 -11.45 -14.49
C GLU A 164 -0.67 -11.99 -13.80
N ARG A 165 -0.85 -11.67 -12.52
CA ARG A 165 -2.00 -12.12 -11.74
C ARG A 165 -3.30 -11.54 -12.29
N HIS A 166 -3.30 -10.26 -12.66
CA HIS A 166 -4.44 -9.60 -13.28
C HIS A 166 -4.81 -10.27 -14.62
N LEU A 167 -3.81 -10.55 -15.46
CA LEU A 167 -4.03 -11.22 -16.75
C LEU A 167 -4.49 -12.68 -16.61
N SER A 168 -4.06 -13.38 -15.55
CA SER A 168 -4.43 -14.78 -15.28
C SER A 168 -5.79 -14.96 -14.57
N GLY A 169 -6.38 -13.88 -14.07
CA GLY A 169 -7.64 -13.88 -13.31
C GLY A 169 -8.87 -13.41 -14.09
N GLY A 170 -8.72 -13.18 -15.41
CA GLY A 170 -9.80 -12.79 -16.33
C GLY A 170 -10.52 -13.96 -16.97
#